data_AF-A0A831PT51-F1
#
_entry.id   AF-A0A831PT51-F1
#
_cell.length_a   1.000
_cell.length_b   1.000
_cell.length_c   1.000
_cell.angle_alpha   90.00
_cell.angle_beta   90.00
_cell.angle_gamma   90.00
#
_symmetry.space_group_name_H-M   'P 1'
#
loop_
_entity.id
_entity.type
_entity.pdbx_description
1 polymer ?
#
loop_
_entity_poly.entity_id
_entity_poly.type
_entity_poly.pdbx_seq_one_letter_code
_entity_poly.pdbx_strand_id
1 'polypeptide(L)'
;MEHQASCHYMNLDRTFTVEDLAAFHSHLGPYIVLGYRIGRFVREQFCKDPFSLKARVFCTTIPPQSCLADGVQLGSGCTLGKRNIELIGSDDVYCEFESGGKTVRVVPAPFFLPPRVENDDYERQIEEYAEKMYYLPDNDLFSVERLA
;
A
#
# COMPACT_ATOMS: atom_id res chain seq x y z
N MET A 1 -16.96 21.88 2.70
CA MET A 1 -17.27 20.44 2.59
C MET A 1 -18.49 20.15 1.70
N GLU A 2 -19.12 21.14 1.06
CA GLU A 2 -20.26 20.93 0.13
C GLU A 2 -19.85 20.48 -1.28
N HIS A 3 -18.59 20.66 -1.66
CA HIS A 3 -18.14 20.38 -3.04
C HIS A 3 -18.07 18.88 -3.39
N GLN A 4 -18.08 17.99 -2.40
CA GLN A 4 -17.85 16.56 -2.58
C GLN A 4 -19.10 15.75 -2.90
N ALA A 5 -20.28 16.16 -2.42
CA ALA A 5 -21.51 15.35 -2.56
C ALA A 5 -22.02 15.25 -4.01
N SER A 6 -21.51 16.08 -4.93
CA SER A 6 -21.93 16.14 -6.34
C SER A 6 -20.84 15.72 -7.34
N CYS A 7 -19.69 15.21 -6.87
CA CYS A 7 -18.62 14.79 -7.76
C CYS A 7 -18.89 13.42 -8.39
N HIS A 8 -19.14 13.41 -9.71
CA HIS A 8 -19.40 12.20 -10.50
C HIS A 8 -18.31 11.12 -10.40
N TYR A 9 -17.05 11.51 -10.25
CA TYR A 9 -15.90 10.60 -10.17
C TYR A 9 -15.34 10.43 -8.75
N MET A 10 -16.19 10.62 -7.73
CA MET A 10 -15.78 10.47 -6.35
C MET A 10 -15.87 9.00 -5.90
N ASN A 11 -14.86 8.56 -5.14
CA ASN A 11 -14.83 7.26 -4.47
C ASN A 11 -15.14 6.07 -5.38
N LEU A 12 -14.64 6.12 -6.62
CA LEU A 12 -14.65 4.98 -7.54
C LEU A 12 -13.92 3.79 -6.93
N ASP A 13 -14.26 2.60 -7.43
CA ASP A 13 -13.53 1.39 -7.11
C ASP A 13 -12.03 1.53 -7.45
N ARG A 14 -11.18 0.96 -6.62
CA ARG A 14 -9.71 1.07 -6.69
C ARG A 14 -9.07 -0.27 -7.06
N THR A 15 -9.70 -0.95 -8.00
CA THR A 15 -9.12 -2.14 -8.63
C THR A 15 -8.12 -1.67 -9.69
N PHE A 16 -6.83 -1.79 -9.37
CA PHE A 16 -5.70 -1.45 -10.24
C PHE A 16 -4.96 -2.73 -10.62
N THR A 17 -4.64 -2.90 -11.90
CA THR A 17 -3.85 -4.06 -12.37
C THR A 17 -2.38 -3.92 -11.99
N VAL A 18 -1.58 -4.98 -12.21
CA VAL A 18 -0.12 -4.89 -12.00
C VAL A 18 0.52 -3.85 -12.92
N GLU A 19 0.01 -3.68 -14.13
CA GLU A 19 0.44 -2.66 -15.07
C GLU A 19 0.08 -1.24 -14.58
N ASP A 20 -1.09 -1.04 -13.97
CA ASP A 20 -1.45 0.24 -13.37
C ASP A 20 -0.51 0.61 -12.20
N LEU A 21 -0.17 -0.37 -11.36
CA LEU A 21 0.80 -0.17 -10.27
C LEU A 21 2.16 0.24 -10.84
N ALA A 22 2.65 -0.49 -11.84
CA ALA A 22 3.91 -0.20 -12.50
C ALA A 22 3.88 1.16 -13.21
N ALA A 23 2.79 1.51 -13.88
CA ALA A 23 2.63 2.79 -14.57
C ALA A 23 2.67 3.99 -13.60
N PHE A 24 2.08 3.85 -12.42
CA PHE A 24 2.15 4.90 -11.39
C PHE A 24 3.56 5.04 -10.81
N HIS A 25 4.24 3.92 -10.58
CA HIS A 25 5.50 3.88 -9.82
C HIS A 25 6.77 3.88 -10.67
N SER A 26 6.65 3.67 -11.98
CA SER A 26 7.70 3.43 -13.00
C SER A 26 8.20 1.99 -13.17
N HIS A 27 7.90 1.08 -12.25
CA HIS A 27 8.15 -0.37 -12.40
C HIS A 27 7.32 -1.19 -11.38
N LEU A 28 7.27 -2.51 -11.55
CA LEU A 28 6.65 -3.41 -10.58
C LEU A 28 7.68 -3.88 -9.54
N GLY A 29 7.29 -3.89 -8.27
CA GLY A 29 8.12 -4.43 -7.20
C GLY A 29 7.29 -4.89 -6.00
N PRO A 30 7.85 -5.74 -5.12
CA PRO A 30 7.13 -6.34 -4.01
C PRO A 30 6.47 -5.32 -3.07
N TYR A 31 7.17 -4.22 -2.77
CA TYR A 31 6.68 -3.22 -1.82
C TYR A 31 5.47 -2.43 -2.35
N ILE A 32 5.44 -2.01 -3.63
CA ILE A 32 4.25 -1.35 -4.16
C ILE A 32 3.05 -2.29 -4.21
N VAL A 33 3.26 -3.54 -4.62
CA VAL A 33 2.19 -4.56 -4.64
C VAL A 33 1.63 -4.77 -3.23
N LEU A 34 2.51 -4.98 -2.26
CA LEU A 34 2.14 -5.16 -0.87
C LEU A 34 1.39 -3.93 -0.32
N GLY A 35 1.87 -2.72 -0.61
CA GLY A 35 1.23 -1.48 -0.18
C GLY A 35 -0.18 -1.33 -0.79
N TYR A 36 -0.33 -1.67 -2.06
CA TYR A 36 -1.62 -1.65 -2.76
C TYR A 36 -2.60 -2.64 -2.11
N ARG A 37 -2.16 -3.87 -1.88
CA ARG A 37 -2.97 -4.92 -1.26
C ARG A 37 -3.40 -4.54 0.16
N ILE A 38 -2.48 -4.01 0.98
CA ILE A 38 -2.79 -3.48 2.32
C ILE A 38 -3.80 -2.34 2.25
N GLY A 39 -3.58 -1.36 1.37
CA GLY A 39 -4.45 -0.21 1.22
C GLY A 39 -5.87 -0.59 0.78
N ARG A 40 -5.99 -1.51 -0.17
CA ARG A 40 -7.28 -2.04 -0.65
C ARG A 40 -8.00 -2.79 0.47
N PHE A 41 -7.32 -3.68 1.17
CA PHE A 41 -7.89 -4.40 2.32
C PHE A 41 -8.47 -3.44 3.37
N VAL A 42 -7.72 -2.41 3.75
CA VAL A 42 -8.19 -1.43 4.75
C VAL A 42 -9.40 -0.66 4.25
N ARG A 43 -9.46 -0.33 2.95
CA ARG A 43 -10.62 0.34 2.38
C ARG A 43 -11.88 -0.49 2.39
N GLU A 44 -11.75 -1.79 2.18
CA GLU A 44 -12.87 -2.71 2.15
C GLU A 44 -13.34 -3.08 3.56
N GLN A 45 -12.40 -3.32 4.48
CA GLN A 45 -12.67 -3.94 5.77
C GLN A 45 -12.71 -2.97 6.95
N PHE A 46 -12.07 -1.81 6.85
CA PHE A 46 -11.96 -0.85 7.95
C PHE A 46 -12.67 0.48 7.69
N CYS A 47 -12.40 1.14 6.56
CA CYS A 47 -13.03 2.42 6.25
C CYS A 47 -13.22 2.65 4.75
N LYS A 48 -14.49 2.80 4.32
CA LYS A 48 -14.87 3.03 2.91
C LYS A 48 -14.75 4.48 2.44
N ASP A 49 -14.53 5.44 3.33
CA ASP A 49 -14.37 6.86 2.96
C ASP A 49 -12.89 7.27 3.03
N PRO A 50 -12.22 7.56 1.89
CA PRO A 50 -10.82 7.94 1.88
C PRO A 50 -10.53 9.32 2.46
N PHE A 51 -11.53 10.15 2.73
CA PHE A 51 -11.35 11.46 3.36
C PHE A 51 -11.33 11.37 4.88
N SER A 52 -12.06 10.42 5.44
CA SER A 52 -12.02 10.10 6.88
C SER A 52 -10.89 9.14 7.29
N LEU A 53 -10.18 8.54 6.32
CA LEU A 53 -9.06 7.64 6.54
C LEU A 53 -7.74 8.40 6.55
N LYS A 54 -6.89 8.12 7.54
CA LYS A 54 -5.48 8.52 7.58
C LYS A 54 -4.59 7.29 7.55
N ALA A 55 -3.43 7.40 6.91
CA ALA A 55 -2.43 6.35 6.85
C ALA A 55 -1.08 6.84 7.38
N ARG A 56 -0.37 6.00 8.12
CA ARG A 56 1.03 6.19 8.50
C ARG A 56 1.80 4.95 8.08
N VAL A 57 2.82 5.12 7.25
CA VAL A 57 3.64 4.04 6.70
C VAL A 57 4.98 4.08 7.43
N PHE A 58 5.29 3.03 8.18
CA PHE A 58 6.51 2.90 8.95
C PHE A 58 7.46 1.97 8.18
N CYS A 59 8.61 2.51 7.76
CA CYS A 59 9.67 1.75 7.09
C CYS A 59 10.94 2.62 6.97
N THR A 60 12.00 2.12 6.35
CA THR A 60 13.07 3.00 5.88
C THR A 60 12.51 3.99 4.87
N THR A 61 12.84 5.27 4.99
CA THR A 61 12.31 6.35 4.13
C THR A 61 12.94 6.40 2.73
N ILE A 62 13.73 5.39 2.39
CA ILE A 62 14.38 5.22 1.09
C ILE A 62 13.93 3.90 0.43
N PRO A 63 14.01 3.81 -0.90
CA PRO A 63 13.74 2.57 -1.61
C PRO A 63 14.67 1.42 -1.17
N PRO A 64 14.21 0.16 -1.25
CA PRO A 64 12.93 -0.24 -1.85
C PRO A 64 11.72 -0.19 -0.89
N GLN A 65 11.93 -0.05 0.43
CA GLN A 65 10.82 -0.14 1.38
C GLN A 65 9.83 1.03 1.24
N SER A 66 10.31 2.24 0.97
CA SER A 66 9.44 3.42 0.82
C SER A 66 8.46 3.31 -0.35
N CYS A 67 8.70 2.42 -1.32
CA CYS A 67 7.76 2.12 -2.42
C CYS A 67 6.41 1.58 -1.90
N LEU A 68 6.39 1.05 -0.67
CA LEU A 68 5.18 0.65 0.05
C LEU A 68 4.16 1.81 0.13
N ALA A 69 4.64 3.05 0.31
CA ALA A 69 3.79 4.22 0.42
C ALA A 69 3.00 4.46 -0.87
N ASP A 70 3.59 4.27 -2.05
CA ASP A 70 2.92 4.44 -3.35
C ASP A 70 1.77 3.44 -3.51
N GLY A 71 2.02 2.19 -3.15
CA GLY A 71 0.98 1.17 -3.09
C GLY A 71 -0.16 1.56 -2.14
N VAL A 72 0.18 2.01 -0.93
CA VAL A 72 -0.81 2.46 0.04
C VAL A 72 -1.63 3.62 -0.52
N GLN A 73 -1.03 4.56 -1.25
CA GLN A 73 -1.77 5.65 -1.89
C GLN A 73 -2.79 5.15 -2.91
N LEU A 74 -2.40 4.20 -3.77
CA LEU A 74 -3.29 3.61 -4.77
C LEU A 74 -4.43 2.85 -4.12
N GLY A 75 -4.11 1.93 -3.19
CA GLY A 75 -5.09 1.04 -2.56
C GLY A 75 -6.02 1.75 -1.57
N SER A 76 -5.47 2.57 -0.68
CA SER A 76 -6.27 3.23 0.36
C SER A 76 -6.91 4.53 -0.10
N GLY A 77 -6.32 5.17 -1.11
CA GLY A 77 -6.66 6.53 -1.48
C GLY A 77 -6.25 7.57 -0.45
N CYS A 78 -5.49 7.24 0.61
CA CYS A 78 -4.77 8.23 1.41
C CYS A 78 -3.59 8.75 0.59
N THR A 79 -3.58 10.03 0.23
CA THR A 79 -2.58 10.56 -0.71
C THR A 79 -1.83 11.74 -0.13
N LEU A 80 -0.60 11.96 -0.61
CA LEU A 80 0.26 13.05 -0.14
C LEU A 80 -0.42 14.41 -0.33
N GLY A 81 -1.03 14.64 -1.50
CA GLY A 81 -1.73 15.89 -1.80
C GLY A 81 -2.95 16.14 -0.91
N LYS A 82 -3.66 15.08 -0.48
CA LYS A 82 -4.75 15.18 0.50
C LYS A 82 -4.25 15.29 1.94
N ARG A 83 -2.95 15.14 2.16
CA ARG A 83 -2.28 15.24 3.47
C ARG A 83 -2.85 14.29 4.51
N ASN A 84 -3.25 13.10 4.07
CA ASN A 84 -3.77 12.05 4.93
C ASN A 84 -2.96 10.74 4.81
N ILE A 85 -1.74 10.82 4.30
CA ILE A 85 -0.70 9.79 4.41
C ILE A 85 0.58 10.45 4.93
N GLU A 86 1.31 9.73 5.77
CA GLU A 86 2.64 10.12 6.27
C GLU A 86 3.61 8.94 6.16
N LEU A 87 4.86 9.21 5.80
CA LEU A 87 5.95 8.24 5.78
C LEU A 87 6.85 8.49 7.00
N ILE A 88 7.00 7.49 7.85
CA ILE A 88 7.68 7.56 9.14
C ILE A 88 8.89 6.63 9.11
N GLY A 89 10.08 7.16 9.40
CA GLY A 89 11.31 6.37 9.50
C GLY A 89 11.23 5.34 10.62
N SER A 90 11.50 4.08 10.29
CA SER A 90 11.42 2.94 11.20
C SER A 90 12.31 1.80 10.72
N ASP A 91 12.86 1.03 11.66
CA ASP A 91 13.58 -0.23 11.35
C ASP A 91 12.59 -1.36 11.01
N ASP A 92 11.37 -1.28 11.55
CA ASP A 92 10.27 -2.20 11.25
C ASP A 92 9.41 -1.68 10.09
N VAL A 93 8.81 -2.62 9.33
CA VAL A 93 7.89 -2.31 8.23
C VAL A 93 6.46 -2.62 8.64
N TYR A 94 5.59 -1.61 8.70
CA TYR A 94 4.15 -1.77 8.93
C TYR A 94 3.37 -0.52 8.54
N CYS A 95 2.05 -0.63 8.44
CA CYS A 95 1.16 0.49 8.18
C CYS A 95 0.14 0.64 9.30
N GLU A 96 -0.12 1.87 9.74
CA GLU A 96 -1.23 2.18 10.64
C GLU A 96 -2.27 3.01 9.91
N PHE A 97 -3.54 2.67 10.12
CA PHE A 97 -4.67 3.37 9.55
C PHE A 97 -5.64 3.80 10.64
N GLU A 98 -6.04 5.06 10.60
CA GLU A 98 -6.93 5.68 11.60
C GLU A 98 -8.20 6.18 10.93
N SER A 99 -9.34 5.89 11.54
CA SER A 99 -10.62 6.50 11.18
C SER A 99 -11.59 6.48 12.37
N GLY A 100 -12.27 7.59 12.61
CA GLY A 100 -13.28 7.69 13.68
C GLY A 100 -12.75 7.35 15.08
N GLY A 101 -11.49 7.68 15.37
CA GLY A 101 -10.84 7.41 16.65
C GLY A 101 -10.41 5.96 16.88
N LYS A 102 -10.54 5.08 15.88
CA LYS A 102 -10.05 3.70 15.91
C LYS A 102 -8.78 3.58 15.08
N THR A 103 -7.89 2.67 15.46
CA THR A 103 -6.67 2.40 14.70
C THR A 103 -6.54 0.92 14.37
N VAL A 104 -6.10 0.62 13.15
CA VAL A 104 -5.64 -0.71 12.77
C VAL A 104 -4.18 -0.65 12.33
N ARG A 105 -3.41 -1.65 12.74
CA ARG A 105 -2.04 -1.87 12.29
C ARG A 105 -2.03 -3.07 11.36
N VAL A 106 -1.37 -2.93 10.22
CA VAL A 106 -1.17 -3.99 9.24
C VAL A 106 0.32 -4.27 9.13
N VAL A 107 0.72 -5.50 9.45
CA VAL A 107 2.10 -5.93 9.48
C VAL A 107 2.33 -6.94 8.35
N PRO A 108 3.16 -6.62 7.35
CA PRO A 108 3.57 -7.55 6.32
C PRO A 108 4.12 -8.86 6.88
N ALA A 109 3.78 -9.97 6.23
CA ALA A 109 4.49 -11.21 6.42
C ALA A 109 5.94 -11.05 5.91
N PRO A 110 6.92 -11.71 6.54
CA PRO A 110 8.28 -11.74 6.03
C PRO A 110 8.30 -12.30 4.61
N PHE A 111 8.94 -11.57 3.68
CA PHE A 111 9.16 -12.04 2.33
C PHE A 111 10.64 -11.90 1.97
N PHE A 112 11.11 -12.80 1.12
CA PHE A 112 12.51 -12.85 0.70
C PHE A 112 12.67 -12.07 -0.59
N LEU A 113 13.52 -11.05 -0.57
CA LEU A 113 14.06 -10.49 -1.79
C LEU A 113 15.26 -11.32 -2.22
N PRO A 114 15.37 -11.71 -3.51
CA PRO A 114 16.58 -12.33 -4.01
C PRO A 114 17.80 -11.45 -3.70
N PRO A 115 18.99 -12.03 -3.50
CA PRO A 115 20.21 -11.23 -3.37
C PRO A 115 20.40 -10.41 -4.64
N ARG A 116 20.74 -9.13 -4.48
CA ARG A 116 20.96 -8.25 -5.63
C ARG A 116 22.15 -8.75 -6.44
N VAL A 117 21.89 -9.16 -7.67
CA VAL A 117 22.92 -9.46 -8.67
C VAL A 117 22.80 -8.39 -9.75
N GLU A 118 23.93 -7.78 -10.14
CA GLU A 118 23.94 -6.73 -11.16
C GLU A 118 23.80 -7.34 -12.57
N ASN A 119 22.65 -7.94 -12.88
CA ASN A 119 22.29 -8.44 -14.20
C ASN A 119 20.77 -8.33 -14.43
N ASP A 120 20.35 -8.48 -15.70
CA ASP A 120 18.94 -8.38 -16.11
C ASP A 120 18.04 -9.48 -15.52
N ASP A 121 18.63 -10.54 -14.96
CA ASP A 121 17.92 -11.66 -14.35
C ASP A 121 17.30 -11.25 -13.00
N TYR A 122 17.97 -10.36 -12.26
CA TYR A 122 17.48 -9.88 -10.96
C TYR A 122 16.15 -9.11 -11.08
N GLU A 123 16.05 -8.14 -11.99
CA GLU A 123 14.83 -7.34 -12.14
C GLU A 123 13.64 -8.19 -12.58
N ARG A 124 13.85 -9.14 -13.50
CA ARG A 124 12.81 -10.09 -13.91
C ARG A 124 12.32 -10.96 -12.76
N GLN A 125 13.24 -11.48 -11.94
CA GLN A 125 12.87 -12.28 -10.76
C GLN A 125 12.05 -11.46 -9.75
N ILE A 126 12.40 -10.18 -9.57
CA ILE A 126 11.67 -9.25 -8.71
C ILE A 126 10.26 -8.99 -9.25
N GLU A 127 10.12 -8.73 -10.55
CA GLU A 127 8.82 -8.51 -11.21
C GLU A 127 7.94 -9.75 -11.13
N GLU A 128 8.46 -10.94 -11.49
CA GLU A 128 7.71 -12.20 -11.41
C GLU A 128 7.26 -12.51 -9.97
N TYR A 129 8.10 -12.18 -8.98
CA TYR A 129 7.76 -12.38 -7.59
C TYR A 129 6.68 -11.39 -7.13
N ALA A 130 6.80 -10.11 -7.50
CA ALA A 130 5.81 -9.09 -7.20
C ALA A 130 4.45 -9.40 -7.84
N GLU A 131 4.44 -9.88 -9.09
CA GLU A 131 3.22 -10.32 -9.76
C GLU A 131 2.56 -11.49 -9.03
N LYS A 132 3.32 -12.50 -8.60
CA LYS A 132 2.78 -13.61 -7.77
C LYS A 132 2.16 -13.08 -6.49
N MET A 133 2.84 -12.18 -5.78
CA MET A 133 2.31 -11.55 -4.57
C MET A 133 0.98 -10.84 -4.81
N TYR A 134 0.79 -10.22 -5.99
CA TYR A 134 -0.46 -9.52 -6.33
C TYR A 134 -1.68 -10.45 -6.30
N TYR A 135 -1.51 -11.76 -6.50
CA TYR A 135 -2.61 -12.73 -6.52
C TYR A 135 -2.70 -13.61 -5.26
N LEU A 136 -1.77 -13.48 -4.31
CA LEU A 136 -1.83 -14.25 -3.06
C LEU A 136 -3.04 -13.85 -2.20
N PRO A 137 -3.55 -14.74 -1.35
CA PRO A 137 -4.49 -14.39 -0.28
C PRO A 137 -3.93 -13.30 0.66
N ASP A 138 -4.78 -12.41 1.16
CA ASP A 138 -4.32 -11.32 2.07
C ASP A 138 -3.62 -11.85 3.32
N ASN A 139 -4.10 -12.98 3.88
CA ASN A 139 -3.53 -13.62 5.07
C ASN A 139 -2.14 -14.24 4.84
N ASP A 140 -1.75 -14.46 3.59
CA ASP A 140 -0.40 -14.89 3.23
C ASP A 140 0.55 -13.69 3.08
N LEU A 141 0.01 -12.47 2.91
CA LEU A 141 0.77 -11.25 2.71
C LEU A 141 0.95 -10.42 3.98
N PHE A 142 -0.02 -10.41 4.89
CA PHE A 142 0.02 -9.58 6.09
C PHE A 142 -0.95 -10.06 7.18
N SER A 143 -0.70 -9.56 8.38
CA SER A 143 -1.57 -9.69 9.55
C SER A 143 -2.15 -8.33 9.95
N VAL A 144 -3.28 -8.34 10.68
CA VAL A 144 -4.00 -7.14 11.07
C VAL A 144 -4.28 -7.15 12.57
N GLU A 145 -3.90 -6.07 13.25
CA GLU A 145 -4.11 -5.85 14.67
C GLU A 145 -4.98 -4.61 14.89
N ARG A 146 -5.93 -4.66 15.83
CA ARG A 146 -6.70 -3.48 16.25
C ARG A 146 -6.03 -2.84 17.45
N LEU A 147 -5.64 -1.58 17.29
CA LEU A 147 -5.09 -0.75 18.35
C LEU A 147 -6.25 0.16 18.81
N ALA A 148 -6.63 0.02 20.09
CA ALA A 148 -7.86 0.56 20.69
C ALA A 148 -8.36 1.90 20.13
#